data_AF-A0A0G1MPW4-F1
#
_entry.id   AF-A0A0G1MPW4-F1
#
_cell.length_a   1.000
_cell.length_b   1.000
_cell.length_c   1.000
_cell.angle_alpha   90.00
_cell.angle_beta   90.00
_cell.angle_gamma   90.00
#
_symmetry.space_group_name_H-M   'P 1'
#
loop_
_entity.id
_entity.type
_entity.pdbx_description
1 polymer ?
#
loop_
_entity_poly.entity_id
_entity_poly.type
_entity_poly.pdbx_seq_one_letter_code
_entity_poly.pdbx_strand_id
1 'polypeptide(L)'
;MPLAAAIAPFVVWPIEYFLPYPYLIEELAKAILVYFILISDSRNPLKLGIIAGLLFGFSETVLYYLNILPTGQISILLIRVFTTIPLHIATTLIILIPSRRKLKLMPWGVLLAIILHFLFNFLLTRIS
;
A
#
# COMPACT_ATOMS: atom_id res chain seq x y z
N MET A 1 7.85 -13.23 3.75
CA MET A 1 7.60 -11.88 3.23
C MET A 1 6.15 -11.38 3.41
N PRO A 2 5.08 -12.20 3.35
CA PRO A 2 3.71 -11.70 3.58
C PRO A 2 3.50 -11.05 4.94
N LEU A 3 4.13 -11.60 5.99
CA LEU A 3 4.07 -11.05 7.34
C LEU A 3 4.66 -9.63 7.42
N ALA A 4 5.72 -9.35 6.65
CA ALA A 4 6.31 -8.01 6.59
C ALA A 4 5.35 -7.00 5.94
N ALA A 5 4.56 -7.42 4.94
CA ALA A 5 3.53 -6.57 4.34
C ALA A 5 2.39 -6.24 5.31
N ALA A 6 2.02 -7.18 6.18
CA ALA A 6 1.02 -6.95 7.23
C ALA A 6 1.53 -5.98 8.31
N ILE A 7 2.82 -6.03 8.65
CA ILE A 7 3.41 -5.19 9.70
C ILE A 7 3.84 -3.82 9.17
N ALA A 8 4.15 -3.70 7.87
CA ALA A 8 4.69 -2.48 7.29
C ALA A 8 3.87 -1.22 7.61
N PRO A 9 2.53 -1.20 7.49
CA PRO A 9 1.75 -0.02 7.87
C PRO A 9 1.94 0.42 9.33
N PHE A 10 2.13 -0.51 10.27
CA PHE A 10 2.37 -0.17 11.68
C PHE A 10 3.74 0.47 11.92
N VAL A 11 4.73 0.15 11.09
CA VAL A 11 6.07 0.78 11.14
C VAL A 11 6.08 2.12 10.42
N VAL A 12 5.29 2.24 9.35
CA VAL A 12 5.15 3.48 8.58
C VAL A 12 4.34 4.51 9.37
N TRP A 13 3.30 4.10 10.09
CA TRP A 13 2.39 4.99 10.83
C TRP A 13 3.08 6.02 11.76
N PRO A 14 4.08 5.65 12.60
CA PRO A 14 4.81 6.64 13.39
C PRO A 14 5.57 7.66 12.53
N ILE A 15 6.06 7.27 11.35
CA ILE A 15 6.80 8.15 10.44
C ILE A 15 5.84 9.16 9.80
N GLU A 16 4.61 8.74 9.49
CA GLU A 16 3.54 9.60 8.96
C GLU A 16 3.13 10.69 9.94
N TYR A 17 3.28 10.47 11.25
CA TYR A 17 3.05 11.52 12.24
C TYR A 17 4.00 12.72 12.06
N PHE A 18 5.21 12.48 11.55
CA PHE A 18 6.23 13.52 11.37
C PHE A 18 6.36 14.02 9.92
N LEU A 19 5.85 13.29 8.93
CA LEU A 19 6.00 13.63 7.51
C LEU A 19 4.65 13.93 6.84
N PRO A 20 4.55 15.03 6.07
CA PRO A 20 3.27 15.47 5.46
C PRO A 20 2.81 14.62 4.26
N TYR A 21 3.59 13.61 3.83
CA TYR A 21 3.34 12.83 2.62
C TYR A 21 3.33 11.32 2.91
N PRO A 22 2.31 10.79 3.63
CA PRO A 22 2.24 9.38 4.03
C PRO A 22 2.30 8.42 2.84
N TYR A 23 1.56 8.74 1.78
CA TYR A 23 1.54 7.97 0.53
C TYR A 23 2.94 7.74 -0.09
N LEU A 24 3.88 8.68 0.08
CA LEU A 24 5.25 8.51 -0.42
C LEU A 24 5.97 7.38 0.33
N ILE A 25 5.89 7.40 1.66
CA ILE A 25 6.58 6.45 2.52
C ILE A 25 6.01 5.05 2.33
N GLU A 26 4.69 4.94 2.22
CA GLU A 26 4.04 3.67 1.98
C GLU A 26 4.44 3.03 0.64
N GLU A 27 4.47 3.80 -0.45
CA GLU A 27 4.85 3.26 -1.76
C GLU A 27 6.34 2.87 -1.81
N LEU A 28 7.20 3.60 -1.09
CA LEU A 28 8.60 3.19 -0.89
C LEU A 28 8.70 1.89 -0.08
N ALA A 29 7.90 1.72 0.99
CA ALA A 29 7.85 0.49 1.76
C ALA A 29 7.40 -0.70 0.89
N LYS A 30 6.39 -0.51 0.02
CA LYS A 30 5.96 -1.51 -0.96
C LYS A 30 7.04 -1.82 -1.99
N ALA A 31 7.81 -0.83 -2.44
CA ALA A 31 8.93 -1.03 -3.34
C ALA A 31 9.99 -1.96 -2.74
N ILE A 32 10.32 -1.77 -1.46
CA ILE A 32 11.24 -2.64 -0.72
C ILE A 32 10.68 -4.06 -0.62
N LEU A 33 9.40 -4.21 -0.28
CA LEU A 33 8.74 -5.54 -0.25
C LEU A 33 8.77 -6.23 -1.61
N VAL A 34 8.48 -5.50 -2.69
CA VAL A 34 8.54 -6.01 -4.07
C VAL A 34 9.96 -6.42 -4.44
N TYR A 35 10.97 -5.61 -4.10
CA TYR A 35 12.37 -5.96 -4.31
C TYR A 35 12.71 -7.29 -3.65
N PHE A 36 12.33 -7.47 -2.38
CA PHE A 36 12.54 -8.73 -1.66
C PHE A 36 11.78 -9.91 -2.28
N ILE A 37 10.55 -9.73 -2.75
CA ILE A 37 9.78 -10.76 -3.47
C ILE A 37 10.49 -11.21 -4.75
N LEU A 38 11.13 -10.28 -5.46
CA LEU A 38 11.82 -10.56 -6.73
C LEU A 38 13.14 -11.28 -6.52
N ILE A 39 13.90 -10.94 -5.48
CA ILE A 39 15.19 -11.59 -5.20
C ILE A 39 15.04 -12.93 -4.47
N SER A 40 13.91 -13.21 -3.83
CA SER A 40 13.68 -14.45 -3.08
C SER A 40 13.35 -15.67 -3.97
N ASP A 41 13.58 -15.58 -5.28
CA ASP A 41 13.30 -16.58 -6.31
C ASP A 41 11.93 -17.30 -6.15
N SER A 42 10.89 -16.51 -5.87
CA SER A 42 9.56 -17.06 -5.64
C SER A 42 9.01 -17.68 -6.92
N ARG A 43 8.45 -18.89 -6.83
CA ARG A 43 7.75 -19.56 -7.93
C ARG A 43 6.55 -18.75 -8.46
N ASN A 44 5.96 -17.89 -7.64
CA ASN A 44 4.80 -17.08 -8.05
C ASN A 44 4.85 -15.67 -7.41
N PRO A 45 5.69 -14.77 -7.95
CA PRO A 45 5.85 -13.43 -7.39
C PRO A 45 4.57 -12.59 -7.53
N LEU A 46 3.73 -12.87 -8.54
CA LEU A 46 2.48 -12.15 -8.76
C LEU A 46 1.46 -12.46 -7.65
N LYS A 47 1.32 -13.73 -7.28
CA LYS A 47 0.50 -14.14 -6.13
C LYS A 47 1.02 -13.50 -4.83
N LEU A 48 2.33 -13.48 -4.63
CA LEU A 48 2.92 -12.82 -3.45
C LEU A 48 2.67 -11.31 -3.44
N GLY A 49 2.73 -10.64 -4.60
CA GLY A 49 2.41 -9.22 -4.72
C GLY A 49 0.96 -8.90 -4.39
N ILE A 50 0.01 -9.72 -4.86
CA ILE A 50 -1.41 -9.58 -4.52
C ILE A 50 -1.63 -9.76 -3.02
N ILE A 51 -1.06 -10.81 -2.43
CA ILE A 51 -1.16 -11.06 -0.99
C ILE A 51 -0.53 -9.91 -0.20
N ALA A 52 0.63 -9.40 -0.64
CA ALA A 52 1.29 -8.28 0.02
C ALA A 52 0.42 -7.01 -0.03
N GLY A 53 -0.13 -6.65 -1.19
CA GLY A 53 -1.03 -5.50 -1.31
C GLY A 53 -2.31 -5.65 -0.48
N LEU A 54 -2.89 -6.85 -0.44
CA LEU A 54 -4.05 -7.15 0.39
C LEU A 54 -3.74 -6.96 1.88
N LEU A 55 -2.64 -7.54 2.36
CA LEU A 55 -2.24 -7.43 3.77
C LEU A 55 -1.89 -6.00 4.14
N PHE A 56 -1.22 -5.26 3.25
CA PHE A 56 -0.89 -3.86 3.45
C PHE A 56 -2.17 -3.02 3.62
N GLY A 57 -3.12 -3.13 2.69
CA GLY A 57 -4.37 -2.38 2.77
C GLY A 57 -5.28 -2.79 3.92
N PHE A 58 -5.29 -4.07 4.29
CA PHE A 58 -6.00 -4.53 5.47
C PHE A 58 -5.42 -3.90 6.74
N SER A 59 -4.10 -3.90 6.88
CA SER A 59 -3.43 -3.31 8.04
C SER A 59 -3.62 -1.79 8.13
N GLU A 60 -3.58 -1.06 7.02
CA GLU A 60 -3.93 0.36 7.02
C GLU A 60 -5.38 0.59 7.47
N THR A 61 -6.31 -0.24 6.99
CA THR A 61 -7.72 -0.14 7.39
C THR A 61 -7.89 -0.37 8.90
N VAL A 62 -7.14 -1.30 9.49
CA VAL A 62 -7.14 -1.53 10.95
C VAL A 62 -6.60 -0.30 11.69
N LEU A 63 -5.50 0.29 11.23
CA LEU A 63 -4.96 1.53 11.82
C LEU A 63 -5.97 2.69 11.70
N TYR A 64 -6.63 2.82 10.56
CA TYR A 64 -7.66 3.82 10.36
C TYR A 64 -8.84 3.63 11.32
N TYR A 65 -9.28 2.38 11.54
CA TYR A 65 -10.33 2.07 12.50
C TYR A 65 -9.99 2.56 13.92
N LEU A 66 -8.73 2.44 14.34
CA LEU A 66 -8.27 2.97 15.64
C LEU A 66 -8.42 4.49 15.75
N ASN A 67 -8.30 5.22 14.63
CA ASN A 67 -8.46 6.67 14.60
C ASN A 67 -9.93 7.15 14.60
N ILE A 68 -10.86 6.38 14.03
CA ILE A 68 -12.29 6.76 13.93
C ILE A 68 -13.19 6.14 15.00
N LEU A 69 -12.65 5.23 15.83
CA LEU A 69 -13.34 4.69 17.01
C LEU A 69 -14.02 5.77 17.88
N PRO A 70 -13.41 6.96 18.12
CA PRO A 70 -14.05 8.03 18.88
C PRO A 70 -15.23 8.73 18.17
N THR A 71 -15.29 8.70 16.83
CA THR A 71 -16.31 9.42 16.04
C THR A 71 -17.51 8.56 15.66
N GLY A 72 -17.41 7.23 15.77
CA GLY A 72 -18.53 6.29 15.58
C GLY A 72 -19.02 6.12 14.14
N GLN A 73 -18.32 6.68 13.14
CA GLN A 73 -18.75 6.67 11.74
C GLN A 73 -18.32 5.39 10.99
N ILE A 74 -18.93 4.26 11.35
CA ILE A 74 -18.62 2.92 10.80
C ILE A 74 -18.84 2.84 9.27
N SER A 75 -19.76 3.62 8.71
CA SER A 75 -20.02 3.66 7.26
C SER A 75 -18.78 4.06 6.44
N ILE A 76 -17.96 4.96 6.97
CA ILE A 76 -16.71 5.42 6.32
C ILE A 76 -15.67 4.31 6.29
N LEU A 77 -15.63 3.46 7.34
CA LEU A 77 -14.74 2.31 7.38
C LEU A 77 -15.02 1.34 6.24
N LEU A 78 -16.29 1.05 5.97
CA LEU A 78 -16.67 0.12 4.89
C LEU A 78 -16.24 0.66 3.51
N ILE A 79 -16.47 1.94 3.25
CA ILE A 79 -16.02 2.58 2.01
C ILE A 79 -14.51 2.44 1.87
N ARG A 80 -13.74 2.70 2.94
CA ARG A 80 -12.28 2.54 2.94
C ARG A 80 -11.84 1.09 2.69
N VAL A 81 -12.44 0.09 3.34
CA VAL A 81 -12.13 -1.34 3.08
C VAL A 81 -12.20 -1.64 1.58
N PHE A 82 -13.31 -1.24 0.93
CA PHE A 82 -13.56 -1.55 -0.48
C PHE A 82 -12.78 -0.70 -1.47
N THR A 83 -12.08 0.35 -1.01
CA THR A 83 -11.38 1.29 -1.90
C THR A 83 -9.87 1.27 -1.65
N THR A 84 -9.44 1.28 -0.38
CA THR A 84 -8.05 1.21 0.06
C THR A 84 -7.41 -0.15 -0.30
N ILE A 85 -8.07 -1.28 -0.04
CA ILE A 85 -7.49 -2.60 -0.37
C ILE A 85 -7.22 -2.76 -1.87
N PRO A 86 -8.18 -2.48 -2.78
CA PRO A 86 -7.89 -2.51 -4.22
C PRO A 86 -6.78 -1.56 -4.64
N LEU A 87 -6.70 -0.36 -4.04
CA LEU A 87 -5.62 0.57 -4.30
C LEU A 87 -4.26 -0.06 -4.01
N HIS A 88 -4.04 -0.63 -2.82
CA HIS A 88 -2.73 -1.19 -2.48
C HIS A 88 -2.38 -2.43 -3.31
N ILE A 89 -3.36 -3.24 -3.68
CA ILE A 89 -3.13 -4.33 -4.63
C ILE A 89 -2.67 -3.73 -5.97
N ALA A 90 -3.37 -2.70 -6.47
CA ALA A 90 -3.02 -2.05 -7.73
C ALA A 90 -1.63 -1.40 -7.68
N THR A 91 -1.31 -0.61 -6.66
CA THR A 91 -0.01 0.05 -6.53
C THR A 91 1.14 -0.96 -6.37
N THR A 92 0.92 -2.02 -5.59
CA THR A 92 1.89 -3.12 -5.47
C THR A 92 2.14 -3.81 -6.82
N LEU A 93 1.09 -4.06 -7.60
CA LEU A 93 1.21 -4.66 -8.92
C LEU A 93 1.85 -3.73 -9.95
N ILE A 94 1.56 -2.43 -9.89
CA ILE A 94 2.19 -1.39 -10.71
C ILE A 94 3.70 -1.34 -10.46
N ILE A 95 4.16 -1.53 -9.22
CA ILE A 95 5.58 -1.63 -8.92
C ILE A 95 6.12 -2.98 -9.41
N LEU A 96 5.42 -4.09 -9.13
CA LEU A 96 5.91 -5.46 -9.39
C LEU A 96 6.02 -5.81 -10.88
N ILE A 97 4.98 -5.58 -11.68
CA ILE A 97 4.89 -6.04 -13.07
C ILE A 97 6.06 -5.55 -13.95
N PRO A 98 6.39 -4.24 -13.99
CA PRO A 98 7.54 -3.77 -14.76
C PRO A 98 8.87 -4.25 -14.15
N SER A 99 8.97 -4.29 -12.81
CA SER A 99 10.17 -4.73 -12.09
C SER A 99 10.53 -6.19 -12.36
N ARG A 100 9.54 -7.06 -12.59
CA ARG A 100 9.74 -8.46 -12.99
C ARG A 100 10.46 -8.60 -14.32
N ARG A 101 10.25 -7.67 -15.25
CA ARG A 101 10.92 -7.70 -16.57
C ARG A 101 12.35 -7.20 -16.44
N LYS A 102 12.53 -6.07 -15.76
CA LYS A 102 13.84 -5.46 -15.50
C LYS A 102 13.76 -4.65 -14.20
N LEU A 103 14.59 -4.96 -13.21
CA LEU A 103 14.63 -4.23 -11.93
C LEU A 103 14.87 -2.71 -12.10
N LYS A 104 15.58 -2.30 -13.16
CA LYS A 104 15.77 -0.89 -13.52
C LYS A 104 14.46 -0.13 -13.83
N LEU A 105 13.35 -0.84 -14.04
CA LEU A 105 12.03 -0.24 -14.26
C LEU A 105 11.26 0.01 -12.95
N MET A 106 11.76 -0.49 -11.81
CA MET A 106 11.12 -0.30 -10.51
C MET A 106 10.87 1.18 -10.16
N PRO A 107 11.82 2.11 -10.34
CA PRO A 107 11.59 3.51 -10.02
C PRO A 107 10.40 4.12 -10.78
N TRP A 108 10.17 3.69 -12.02
CA TRP A 108 9.01 4.14 -12.81
C TRP A 108 7.70 3.58 -12.27
N GLY A 109 7.70 2.32 -11.82
CA GLY A 109 6.56 1.71 -11.14
C GLY A 109 6.24 2.43 -9.82
N VAL A 110 7.26 2.75 -9.03
CA VAL A 110 7.12 3.51 -7.78
C VAL A 110 6.55 4.89 -8.03
N LEU A 111 7.08 5.62 -9.02
CA LEU A 111 6.57 6.95 -9.38
C LEU A 111 5.08 6.90 -9.77
N LEU A 112 4.69 5.93 -10.60
CA LEU A 112 3.29 5.77 -11.01
C LEU A 112 2.39 5.37 -9.83
N ALA A 113 2.88 4.51 -8.93
CA ALA A 113 2.18 4.11 -7.72
C ALA A 113 1.95 5.29 -6.76
N ILE A 114 2.95 6.15 -6.57
CA ILE A 114 2.85 7.39 -5.77
C ILE A 114 1.77 8.31 -6.35
N ILE A 115 1.80 8.53 -7.67
CA ILE A 115 0.80 9.38 -8.35
C ILE A 115 -0.60 8.81 -8.17
N LEU A 116 -0.78 7.51 -8.38
CA LEU A 116 -2.08 6.85 -8.23
C LEU A 116 -2.60 6.94 -6.79
N HIS A 117 -1.75 6.68 -5.81
CA HIS A 117 -2.11 6.78 -4.40
C HIS A 117 -2.48 8.22 -4.02
N PHE A 118 -1.67 9.20 -4.41
CA PHE A 118 -1.97 10.60 -4.19
C PHE A 118 -3.35 11.01 -4.77
N LEU A 119 -3.62 10.64 -6.03
CA LEU A 119 -4.90 10.93 -6.68
C LEU A 119 -6.06 10.25 -5.96
N PHE A 120 -5.88 9.01 -5.50
CA PHE A 120 -6.89 8.29 -4.74
C PHE A 120 -7.20 9.00 -3.42
N ASN A 121 -6.19 9.37 -2.64
CA ASN A 121 -6.39 10.09 -1.37
C ASN A 121 -7.09 11.43 -1.59
N PHE A 122 -6.69 12.16 -2.63
CA PHE A 122 -7.35 13.41 -3.01
C PHE A 122 -8.83 13.22 -3.35
N LEU A 123 -9.18 12.18 -4.10
CA LEU A 123 -10.58 11.87 -4.42
C LEU A 123 -11.36 11.45 -3.18
N LEU A 124 -10.78 10.61 -2.32
CA LEU A 124 -11.42 10.12 -1.10
C LEU A 124 -11.79 11.29 -0.17
N THR A 125 -10.87 12.23 0.05
CA THR A 125 -11.10 13.43 0.90
C THR A 125 -12.18 14.38 0.37
N ARG A 126 -12.62 14.24 -0.88
CA ARG A 126 -13.73 15.02 -1.45
C ARG A 126 -15.08 14.31 -1.37
N ILE A 127 -15.07 12.99 -1.14
CA ILE A 127 -16.27 12.15 -1.08
C ILE A 127 -16.67 11.87 0.37
N SER A 128 -15.70 11.86 1.30
CA SER A 128 -15.90 11.75 2.76
C SER A 128 -16.07 13.10 3.42
#